data_AF-A0A485BB99-F1
#
_entry.id   AF-A0A485BB99-F1
#
_cell.length_a   1.000
_cell.length_b   1.000
_cell.length_c   1.000
_cell.angle_alpha   90.00
_cell.angle_beta   90.00
_cell.angle_gamma   90.00
#
_symmetry.space_group_name_H-M   'P 1'
#
loop_
_entity.id
_entity.type
_entity.pdbx_description
1 polymer ?
#
loop_
_entity_poly.entity_id
_entity_poly.type
_entity_poly.pdbx_seq_one_letter_code
_entity_poly.pdbx_strand_id
1 'polypeptide(L)' 'MTYCDNQALREELYRAYSTRASDQGPNAGKWDNSPVMAEILALRHELAPAAGL' A
#
# COMPACT_ATOMS: atom_id res chain seq x y z
N MET A 1 -7.02 6.64 15.63
CA MET A 1 -5.77 6.66 16.42
C MET A 1 -5.81 7.65 17.57
N THR A 2 -6.22 8.91 17.35
CA THR A 2 -5.98 10.00 18.31
C THR A 2 -6.95 10.09 19.50
N TYR A 3 -8.17 9.53 19.42
CA TYR A 3 -9.22 9.70 20.44
C TYR A 3 -9.83 8.39 20.96
N CYS A 4 -9.14 7.26 20.76
CA CYS A 4 -9.60 5.96 21.24
C CYS A 4 -8.62 5.49 22.30
N ASP A 5 -9.06 5.25 23.54
CA ASP A 5 -8.19 4.78 24.62
C ASP A 5 -7.91 3.28 24.56
N ASN A 6 -8.79 2.52 23.89
CA ASN A 6 -8.63 1.08 23.70
C ASN A 6 -7.49 0.77 22.73
N GLN A 7 -6.36 0.30 23.28
CA GLN A 7 -5.17 -0.05 22.51
C GLN A 7 -5.41 -1.17 21.49
N ALA A 8 -6.16 -2.21 21.85
CA ALA A 8 -6.42 -3.33 20.95
C ALA A 8 -7.21 -2.86 19.71
N LEU A 9 -8.21 -2.01 19.92
CA LEU A 9 -8.99 -1.44 18.82
C LEU A 9 -8.15 -0.52 17.92
N ARG A 10 -7.22 0.27 18.50
CA ARG A 10 -6.27 1.08 17.72
C ARG A 10 -5.34 0.20 16.87
N GLU A 11 -4.85 -0.91 17.41
CA GLU A 11 -4.00 -1.85 16.68
C GLU A 11 -4.74 -2.48 15.49
N GLU A 12 -5.97 -2.95 15.72
CA GLU A 12 -6.79 -3.55 14.67
C GLU A 12 -7.04 -2.56 13.53
N LEU A 13 -7.46 -1.35 13.85
CA LEU A 13 -7.67 -0.28 12.87
C LEU A 13 -6.39 0.08 12.13
N TYR A 14 -5.27 0.18 12.83
CA TYR A 14 -3.97 0.49 12.22
C TYR A 14 -3.56 -0.58 11.22
N ARG A 15 -3.69 -1.85 11.61
CA ARG A 15 -3.34 -2.99 10.75
C ARG A 15 -4.23 -3.02 9.52
N ALA A 16 -5.54 -2.94 9.69
CA ALA A 16 -6.49 -2.93 8.56
C ALA A 16 -6.27 -1.75 7.62
N TYR A 17 -5.95 -0.56 8.14
CA TYR A 17 -5.68 0.63 7.32
C TYR A 17 -4.34 0.52 6.58
N SER A 18 -3.29 0.05 7.24
CA SER A 18 -1.94 0.01 6.67
C SER A 18 -1.76 -1.08 5.63
N THR A 19 -2.51 -2.18 5.73
CA THR A 19 -2.46 -3.28 4.77
C THR A 19 -3.58 -3.23 3.73
N ARG A 20 -4.33 -2.12 3.66
CA ARG A 20 -5.36 -1.96 2.62
C ARG A 20 -4.72 -2.00 1.23
N ALA A 21 -5.43 -2.59 0.26
CA ALA A 21 -4.96 -2.71 -1.10
C ALA A 21 -3.60 -3.40 -1.23
N SER A 22 -3.30 -4.32 -0.31
CA SER A 22 -2.12 -5.18 -0.36
C SER A 22 -2.53 -6.67 -0.39
N ASP A 23 -1.53 -7.53 -0.44
CA ASP A 23 -1.63 -8.97 -0.22
C ASP A 23 -1.80 -9.34 1.27
N GLN A 24 -1.83 -8.35 2.18
CA GLN A 24 -1.90 -8.56 3.62
C GLN A 24 -3.21 -8.03 4.25
N GLY A 25 -3.59 -8.63 5.38
CA GLY A 25 -4.72 -8.20 6.20
C GLY A 25 -6.08 -8.73 5.76
N PRO A 26 -7.19 -8.18 6.30
CA PRO A 26 -8.51 -8.81 6.21
C PRO A 26 -9.11 -8.85 4.79
N ASN A 27 -8.60 -8.00 3.88
CA ASN A 27 -9.02 -7.95 2.48
C ASN A 27 -7.85 -8.27 1.52
N ALA A 28 -6.87 -9.04 1.99
CA ALA A 28 -5.70 -9.48 1.22
C ALA A 28 -6.08 -9.95 -0.20
N GLY A 29 -5.37 -9.45 -1.20
CA GLY A 29 -5.49 -9.90 -2.59
C GLY A 29 -6.73 -9.39 -3.37
N LYS A 30 -7.73 -8.80 -2.70
CA LYS A 30 -8.93 -8.29 -3.38
C LYS A 30 -8.68 -7.01 -4.18
N TRP A 31 -7.77 -6.18 -3.69
CA TRP A 31 -7.39 -4.89 -4.28
C TRP A 31 -5.89 -4.67 -4.24
N ASP A 32 -5.11 -5.75 -4.31
CA ASP A 32 -3.65 -5.66 -4.23
C ASP A 32 -3.10 -4.78 -5.35
N ASN A 33 -2.51 -3.64 -4.96
CA ASN A 33 -1.93 -2.66 -5.87
C ASN A 33 -0.40 -2.79 -5.99
N SER A 34 0.21 -3.75 -5.27
CA SER A 34 1.65 -4.01 -5.32
C SER A 34 2.14 -4.30 -6.75
N PRO A 35 1.45 -5.11 -7.57
CA PRO A 35 1.85 -5.35 -8.96
C PRO A 35 1.80 -4.08 -9.82
N VAL A 36 0.76 -3.25 -9.63
CA VAL A 36 0.57 -2.00 -10.36
C VAL A 36 1.66 -1.00 -10.02
N MET A 37 2.05 -0.89 -8.73
CA MET A 37 3.16 -0.04 -8.32
C MET A 37 4.50 -0.50 -8.93
N ALA A 38 4.73 -1.80 -9.00
CA ALA A 38 5.93 -2.36 -9.63
C ALA A 38 5.99 -2.03 -11.14
N GLU A 39 4.87 -2.17 -11.84
CA GLU A 39 4.74 -1.82 -13.26
C GLU A 39 4.98 -0.31 -13.50
N ILE A 40 4.38 0.56 -12.68
CA ILE A 40 4.61 2.01 -12.75
C ILE A 40 6.09 2.35 -12.58
N LEU A 41 6.78 1.70 -11.64
CA LEU A 41 8.20 1.94 -11.42
C LEU A 41 9.04 1.47 -12.61
N ALA A 42 8.75 0.30 -13.17
CA ALA A 42 9.42 -0.23 -14.36
C ALA A 42 9.24 0.72 -15.55
N LEU A 43 8.00 1.14 -15.84
CA LEU A 43 7.69 2.07 -16.93
C LEU A 43 8.38 3.43 -16.74
N ARG A 44 8.42 3.97 -15.51
CA ARG A 44 9.15 5.21 -15.21
C ARG A 44 10.65 5.06 -15.44
N HIS A 45 11.22 3.92 -15.09
CA HIS A 45 12.63 3.63 -15.34
C HIS A 45 12.93 3.52 -16.85
N GLU A 46 12.05 2.89 -17.62
CA GLU A 46 12.17 2.80 -19.08
C GLU A 46 12.03 4.16 -19.79
N LEU A 47 11.20 5.07 -19.25
CA LEU A 47 11.02 6.42 -19.77
C LEU A 47 12.10 7.42 -19.32
N ALA A 48 12.77 7.17 -18.20
CA ALA A 48 13.83 8.03 -17.68
C ALA A 48 14.97 8.31 -18.69
N PRO A 49 15.50 7.33 -19.46
CA PRO A 49 16.51 7.62 -20.48
C PRO A 49 15.98 8.48 -21.64
N ALA A 50 14.67 8.54 -21.89
CA ALA A 50 14.08 9.43 -22.89
C ALA A 50 13.88 10.88 -22.40
N ALA A 51 13.90 11.09 -21.08
CA ALA A 51 13.73 12.41 -20.47
C ALA A 51 15.05 13.10 -20.07
N GLY A 52 16.20 12.48 -20.31
CA GLY A 52 17.53 13.10 -20.24
C GLY A 52 17.84 13.82 -18.90
N LEU A 53 18.43 13.08 -17.96
CA LEU A 53 19.44 13.69 -17.08
C LEU A 53 20.69 14.03 -17.90
#